data_AF-A0A947TL61-F1
#
_entry.id   AF-A0A947TL61-F1
#
_cell.length_a   1.000
_cell.length_b   1.000
_cell.length_c   1.000
_cell.angle_alpha   90.00
_cell.angle_beta   90.00
_cell.angle_gamma   90.00
#
_symmetry.space_group_name_H-M   'P 1'
#
loop_
_entity.id
_entity.type
_entity.pdbx_description
1 polymer ?
#
loop_
_entity_poly.entity_id
_entity_poly.type
_entity_poly.pdbx_seq_one_letter_code
_entity_poly.pdbx_strand_id
1 'polypeptide(L)'
;MSDLNDPRVFFAAERTLMAWNRTGLTLMAFGFVLERFGLFLHMLRQTPAHTGRDFSFWIGIAFIALALLVISFSIVQFRRVLKTLKPIEIPARYCTWSGIAMNLSVVVLGIALIAYLFSEL
;
A
#
# COMPACT_ATOMS: atom_id res chain seq x y z
N MET A 1 13.08 1.48 -35.81
CA MET A 1 13.26 1.56 -34.34
C MET A 1 12.33 2.66 -33.87
N SER A 2 11.26 2.33 -33.15
CA SER A 2 10.27 3.33 -32.70
C SER A 2 10.92 4.20 -31.64
N ASP A 3 11.13 5.48 -31.94
CA ASP A 3 11.64 6.47 -31.00
C ASP A 3 10.70 6.58 -29.79
N LEU A 4 11.10 5.94 -28.69
CA LEU A 4 10.48 6.03 -27.37
C LEU A 4 10.78 7.40 -26.73
N ASN A 5 10.50 8.49 -27.44
CA ASN A 5 10.59 9.86 -26.92
C ASN A 5 9.17 10.46 -26.77
N ASP A 6 8.22 9.65 -26.27
CA ASP A 6 6.84 10.09 -26.08
C ASP A 6 6.55 10.34 -24.59
N PRO A 7 6.23 11.58 -24.16
CA PRO A 7 5.87 11.89 -22.78
C PRO A 7 4.66 11.11 -22.26
N ARG A 8 3.87 10.45 -23.14
CA ARG A 8 2.79 9.54 -22.75
C ARG A 8 3.28 8.34 -21.94
N VAL A 9 4.52 7.89 -22.13
CA VAL A 9 5.10 6.75 -21.37
C VAL A 9 5.20 7.10 -19.89
N PHE A 10 5.61 8.33 -19.57
CA PHE A 10 5.63 8.83 -18.20
C PHE A 10 4.22 8.85 -17.57
N PHE A 11 3.23 9.42 -18.27
CA PHE A 11 1.85 9.45 -17.78
C PHE A 11 1.20 8.05 -17.67
N ALA A 12 1.62 7.10 -18.49
CA ALA A 12 1.21 5.71 -18.34
C ALA A 12 1.79 5.08 -17.06
N ALA A 13 3.08 5.32 -16.78
CA ALA A 13 3.72 4.86 -15.56
C ALA A 13 3.05 5.44 -14.30
N GLU A 14 2.72 6.74 -14.30
CA GLU A 14 2.01 7.40 -13.21
C GLU A 14 0.62 6.80 -12.97
N ARG A 15 -0.14 6.50 -14.03
CA ARG A 15 -1.44 5.81 -13.89
C ARG A 15 -1.29 4.42 -13.27
N THR A 16 -0.26 3.67 -13.64
CA THR A 16 -0.01 2.37 -13.00
C THR A 16 0.34 2.53 -11.53
N LEU A 17 1.13 3.54 -11.16
CA LEU A 17 1.48 3.85 -9.78
C LEU A 17 0.22 4.16 -8.94
N MET A 18 -0.70 4.98 -9.48
CA MET A 18 -1.98 5.29 -8.81
C MET A 18 -2.90 4.07 -8.72
N ALA A 19 -2.91 3.21 -9.75
CA ALA A 19 -3.69 1.97 -9.73
C ALA A 19 -3.21 1.05 -8.60
N TRP A 20 -1.90 0.86 -8.44
CA TRP A 20 -1.30 0.08 -7.35
C TRP A 20 -1.61 0.67 -5.97
N ASN A 21 -1.60 2.00 -5.83
CA ASN A 21 -1.96 2.67 -4.58
C ASN A 21 -3.40 2.34 -4.18
N ARG A 22 -4.34 2.42 -5.14
CA ARG A 22 -5.74 2.05 -4.90
C ARG A 22 -5.88 0.59 -4.45
N THR A 23 -5.19 -0.35 -5.10
CA THR A 23 -5.22 -1.76 -4.67
C THR A 23 -4.64 -1.94 -3.27
N GLY A 24 -3.52 -1.27 -2.97
CA GLY A 24 -2.91 -1.27 -1.64
C GLY A 24 -3.85 -0.73 -0.56
N LEU A 25 -4.47 0.43 -0.78
CA LEU A 25 -5.45 1.00 0.15
C LEU A 25 -6.65 0.08 0.39
N THR A 26 -7.17 -0.60 -0.65
CA THR A 26 -8.27 -1.56 -0.48
C THR A 26 -7.86 -2.77 0.35
N LEU A 27 -6.65 -3.30 0.15
CA LEU A 27 -6.12 -4.40 0.97
C LEU A 27 -5.92 -3.98 2.42
N MET A 28 -5.43 -2.75 2.63
CA MET A 28 -5.21 -2.19 3.95
C MET A 28 -6.53 -1.97 4.71
N ALA A 29 -7.53 -1.40 4.05
CA ALA A 29 -8.87 -1.23 4.61
C ALA A 29 -9.51 -2.59 4.96
N PHE A 30 -9.36 -3.58 4.07
CA PHE A 30 -9.86 -4.93 4.33
C PHE A 30 -9.15 -5.59 5.53
N GLY A 31 -7.84 -5.43 5.65
CA GLY A 31 -7.09 -5.92 6.81
C GLY A 31 -7.56 -5.31 8.14
N PHE A 32 -7.84 -4.01 8.16
CA PHE A 32 -8.43 -3.34 9.33
C PHE A 32 -9.83 -3.87 9.66
N VAL A 33 -10.68 -4.07 8.65
CA VAL A 33 -12.03 -4.62 8.85
C VAL A 33 -11.97 -6.04 9.43
N LEU A 34 -11.08 -6.90 8.92
CA LEU A 34 -10.92 -8.27 9.42
C LEU A 34 -10.47 -8.33 10.87
N GLU A 35 -9.55 -7.43 11.26
CA GLU A 35 -9.10 -7.30 12.64
C GLU A 35 -10.27 -6.93 13.56
N ARG A 36 -11.01 -5.87 13.23
CA ARG A 36 -12.18 -5.43 14.02
C ARG A 36 -13.30 -6.45 14.04
N PHE A 37 -13.48 -7.22 12.97
CA PHE A 37 -14.45 -8.33 12.94
C PHE A 37 -14.07 -9.44 13.93
N GLY A 38 -12.77 -9.67 14.15
CA GLY A 38 -12.26 -10.57 15.19
C GLY A 38 -12.69 -10.15 16.59
N LEU A 39 -12.47 -8.88 16.94
CA LEU A 39 -12.90 -8.32 18.23
C LEU A 39 -14.43 -8.40 18.41
N PHE A 40 -15.20 -8.14 17.35
CA PHE A 40 -16.65 -8.28 17.37
C PHE A 40 -17.10 -9.71 17.68
N LEU A 41 -16.48 -10.72 17.06
CA LEU A 41 -16.76 -12.13 17.36
C LEU A 41 -16.35 -12.53 18.78
N HIS A 42 -15.27 -11.95 19.30
CA HIS A 42 -14.86 -12.16 20.70
C HIS A 42 -15.93 -11.64 21.66
N MET A 43 -16.45 -10.43 21.43
CA MET A 43 -17.48 -9.82 22.27
C MET A 43 -18.81 -10.60 22.25
N LEU A 44 -19.13 -11.28 21.15
CA LEU A 44 -20.31 -12.14 21.03
C LEU A 44 -20.17 -13.50 21.72
N ARG A 45 -18.94 -13.98 21.96
CA ARG A 45 -18.70 -15.26 22.61
C ARG A 45 -18.82 -15.10 24.13
N GLN A 46 -19.91 -15.61 24.70
CA GLN A 46 -20.19 -15.57 26.14
C GLN A 46 -19.36 -16.57 26.98
N THR A 47 -18.54 -17.41 26.36
CA THR A 47 -17.72 -18.42 27.07
C THR A 47 -16.23 -18.07 26.97
N PRO A 48 -15.50 -18.01 28.10
CA PRO A 48 -14.07 -17.70 28.11
C PRO A 48 -13.26 -18.93 27.66
N ALA A 49 -13.31 -19.25 26.38
CA ALA A 49 -12.36 -20.19 25.78
C ALA A 49 -11.02 -19.46 25.62
N HIS A 50 -10.11 -19.77 26.54
CA HIS A 50 -8.75 -19.23 26.65
C HIS A 50 -7.86 -19.49 25.41
N THR A 51 -7.07 -18.47 25.08
CA THR A 51 -5.65 -18.55 24.67
C THR A 51 -5.33 -19.06 23.26
N GLY A 52 -5.96 -18.47 22.26
CA GLY A 52 -5.41 -18.45 20.91
C GLY A 52 -5.37 -17.01 20.42
N ARG A 53 -4.22 -16.35 20.53
CA ARG A 53 -3.83 -15.13 19.78
C ARG A 53 -4.74 -14.95 18.58
N ASP A 54 -5.62 -13.94 18.62
CA ASP A 54 -6.79 -13.88 17.74
C ASP A 54 -6.39 -14.13 16.29
N PHE A 55 -6.81 -15.26 15.72
CA PHE A 55 -6.48 -15.61 14.34
C PHE A 55 -6.89 -14.48 13.38
N SER A 56 -8.00 -13.80 13.67
CA SER A 56 -8.45 -12.60 12.96
C SER A 56 -7.46 -11.44 13.03
N PHE A 57 -6.77 -11.24 14.16
CA PHE A 57 -5.73 -10.22 14.31
C PHE A 57 -4.53 -10.54 13.40
N TRP A 58 -4.07 -11.79 13.39
CA TRP A 58 -2.98 -12.22 12.50
C TRP A 58 -3.33 -12.10 11.02
N ILE A 59 -4.56 -12.45 10.66
CA ILE A 59 -5.05 -12.28 9.29
C ILE A 59 -5.12 -10.79 8.93
N GLY A 60 -5.63 -9.93 9.81
CA GLY A 60 -5.66 -8.48 9.60
C GLY A 60 -4.28 -7.87 9.38
N ILE A 61 -3.31 -8.23 10.23
CA ILE A 61 -1.90 -7.83 10.04
C ILE A 61 -1.35 -8.35 8.71
N ALA A 62 -1.61 -9.61 8.34
CA ALA A 62 -1.12 -10.16 7.08
C ALA A 62 -1.63 -9.37 5.87
N PHE A 63 -2.90 -8.93 5.89
CA PHE A 63 -3.47 -8.07 4.84
C PHE A 63 -2.84 -6.67 4.81
N ILE A 64 -2.61 -6.05 5.97
CA ILE A 64 -1.95 -4.73 6.04
C ILE A 64 -0.49 -4.85 5.57
N ALA A 65 0.22 -5.90 5.98
CA ALA A 65 1.58 -6.18 5.53
C ALA A 65 1.63 -6.42 4.01
N LEU A 66 0.69 -7.19 3.46
CA LEU A 66 0.56 -7.38 2.02
C LEU A 66 0.31 -6.05 1.29
N ALA A 67 -0.56 -5.19 1.83
CA ALA A 67 -0.80 -3.86 1.27
C ALA A 67 0.48 -3.01 1.22
N LEU A 68 1.24 -3.00 2.32
CA LEU A 68 2.53 -2.29 2.40
C LEU A 68 3.53 -2.83 1.38
N LEU A 69 3.60 -4.14 1.19
CA LEU A 69 4.45 -4.77 0.18
C LEU A 69 4.06 -4.36 -1.24
N VAL A 70 2.76 -4.37 -1.55
CA VAL A 70 2.22 -3.97 -2.85
C VAL A 70 2.53 -2.49 -3.15
N ILE A 71 2.33 -1.60 -2.17
CA ILE A 71 2.63 -0.17 -2.32
C ILE A 71 4.14 0.06 -2.47
N SER A 72 4.95 -0.64 -1.68
CA SER A 72 6.42 -0.55 -1.78
C SER A 72 6.93 -1.04 -3.13
N PHE A 73 6.36 -2.14 -3.63
CA PHE A 73 6.66 -2.66 -4.97
C PHE A 73 6.32 -1.65 -6.07
N SER A 74 5.19 -0.95 -5.94
CA SER A 74 4.79 0.14 -6.84
C SER A 74 5.83 1.26 -6.90
N ILE A 75 6.37 1.68 -5.75
CA ILE A 75 7.45 2.69 -5.68
C ILE A 75 8.70 2.18 -6.42
N VAL A 76 9.11 0.94 -6.18
CA VAL A 76 10.29 0.34 -6.83
C VAL A 76 10.09 0.26 -8.34
N GLN A 77 8.93 -0.19 -8.80
CA GLN A 77 8.57 -0.29 -10.21
C GLN A 77 8.61 1.09 -10.88
N PHE A 78 8.01 2.11 -10.26
CA PHE A 78 8.03 3.48 -10.78
C PHE A 78 9.46 4.04 -10.83
N ARG A 79 10.30 3.78 -9.81
CA ARG A 79 11.72 4.18 -9.84
C ARG A 79 12.52 3.46 -10.92
N ARG A 80 12.25 2.17 -11.18
CA ARG A 80 12.87 1.43 -12.28
C ARG A 80 12.49 2.02 -13.63
N VAL A 81 11.21 2.34 -13.82
CA VAL A 81 10.72 3.01 -15.02
C VAL A 81 11.44 4.36 -15.17
N LEU A 82 11.44 5.21 -14.15
CA LEU A 82 12.13 6.51 -14.18
C LEU A 82 13.63 6.43 -14.52
N LYS A 83 14.35 5.39 -14.04
CA LYS A 83 15.78 5.19 -14.40
C LYS A 83 16.00 4.82 -15.86
N THR A 84 14.95 4.35 -16.55
CA THR A 84 15.01 3.89 -17.94
C THR A 84 14.58 5.00 -18.92
N LEU A 85 13.88 6.04 -18.45
CA LEU A 85 13.45 7.17 -19.26
C LEU A 85 14.62 8.14 -19.54
N LYS A 86 14.69 8.67 -20.77
CA LYS A 86 15.65 9.72 -21.11
C LYS A 86 15.17 11.09 -20.62
N PRO A 87 16.07 12.06 -20.34
CA PRO A 87 15.70 13.41 -19.86
C PRO A 87 14.72 14.18 -20.76
N ILE A 88 14.56 13.78 -22.02
CA ILE A 88 13.68 14.43 -22.99
C ILE A 88 12.21 14.00 -22.87
N GLU A 89 11.92 12.90 -22.18
CA GLU A 89 10.56 12.36 -21.97
C GLU A 89 9.88 12.94 -20.72
N ILE A 90 10.63 13.67 -19.88
CA ILE A 90 10.12 14.28 -18.65
C ILE A 90 9.78 15.75 -18.96
N PRO A 91 8.50 16.16 -18.89
CA PRO A 91 8.13 17.55 -19.10
C PRO A 91 8.87 18.44 -18.08
N ALA A 92 9.55 19.49 -18.55
CA ALA A 92 10.50 20.33 -17.78
C ALA A 92 9.95 21.03 -16.52
N ARG A 93 8.65 20.86 -16.22
CA ARG A 93 7.97 21.48 -15.06
C ARG A 93 7.13 20.49 -14.25
N TYR A 94 7.21 19.19 -14.54
CA TYR A 94 6.38 18.19 -13.87
C TYR A 94 7.03 17.67 -12.58
N CYS A 95 6.35 17.81 -11.45
CA CYS A 95 6.80 17.28 -10.17
C CYS A 95 6.63 15.76 -10.13
N THR A 96 7.64 15.03 -10.62
CA THR A 96 7.72 13.55 -10.56
C THR A 96 7.68 12.97 -9.13
N TRP A 97 7.83 13.84 -8.12
CA TRP A 97 7.85 13.47 -6.71
C TRP A 97 6.47 13.24 -6.09
N SER A 98 5.39 13.80 -6.66
CA SER A 98 4.04 13.75 -6.05
C SER A 98 3.53 12.33 -5.85
N GLY A 99 3.65 11.47 -6.87
CA GLY A 99 3.22 10.08 -6.80
C GLY A 99 4.06 9.23 -5.82
N ILE A 100 5.36 9.52 -5.72
CA ILE A 100 6.25 8.85 -4.77
C ILE A 100 5.92 9.31 -3.35
N ALA A 101 5.77 10.61 -3.12
CA ALA A 101 5.42 11.18 -1.82
C ALA A 101 4.07 10.65 -1.30
N MET A 102 3.07 10.53 -2.18
CA MET A 102 1.78 9.94 -1.86
C MET A 102 1.92 8.49 -1.41
N ASN A 103 2.55 7.62 -2.21
CA ASN A 103 2.75 6.21 -1.80
C ASN A 103 3.60 6.08 -0.54
N LEU A 104 4.62 6.92 -0.36
CA LEU A 104 5.45 6.95 0.83
C LEU A 104 4.62 7.32 2.07
N SER A 105 3.75 8.32 1.97
CA SER A 105 2.86 8.69 3.06
C SER A 105 1.92 7.54 3.47
N VAL A 106 1.37 6.80 2.50
CA VAL A 106 0.53 5.62 2.78
C VAL A 106 1.34 4.51 3.46
N VAL A 107 2.59 4.27 3.03
CA VAL A 107 3.48 3.30 3.70
C VAL A 107 3.75 3.70 5.15
N VAL A 108 4.10 4.97 5.39
CA VAL A 108 4.35 5.50 6.74
C VAL A 108 3.11 5.37 7.61
N LEU A 109 1.94 5.75 7.11
CA LEU A 109 0.67 5.62 7.82
C LEU A 109 0.32 4.15 8.10
N GLY A 110 0.63 3.23 7.18
CA GLY A 110 0.38 1.81 7.42
C GLY A 110 1.33 1.16 8.41
N ILE A 111 2.60 1.58 8.44
CA ILE A 111 3.52 1.16 9.52
C ILE A 111 3.04 1.71 10.87
N ALA A 112 2.62 2.98 10.90
CA ALA A 112 2.05 3.58 12.10
C ALA A 112 0.77 2.86 12.57
N LEU A 113 -0.11 2.47 11.64
CA LEU A 113 -1.30 1.68 11.94
C LEU A 113 -0.95 0.32 12.55
N ILE A 114 0.02 -0.41 11.98
CA ILE A 114 0.50 -1.68 12.56
C ILE A 114 1.05 -1.45 13.97
N ALA A 115 1.88 -0.43 14.17
CA ALA A 115 2.45 -0.11 15.48
C ALA A 115 1.35 0.24 16.50
N TYR A 116 0.35 1.02 16.10
CA TYR A 116 -0.81 1.34 16.94
C TYR A 116 -1.59 0.08 17.31
N LEU A 117 -1.87 -0.78 16.34
CA LEU A 117 -2.57 -2.05 16.55
C LEU A 117 -1.83 -2.98 17.52
N PHE A 118 -0.49 -2.99 17.46
CA PHE A 118 0.36 -3.71 18.42
C PHE A 118 0.37 -3.09 19.81
N SER A 119 0.13 -1.78 19.94
CA SER A 119 0.08 -1.09 21.24
C SER A 119 -1.29 -1.16 21.92
N GLU A 120 -2.35 -1.43 21.16
CA GLU A 120 -3.73 -1.59 21.68
C GLU A 120 -4.00 -3.04 22.15
N LEU A 121 -3.04 -3.94 21.94
CA LEU A 121 -2.95 -5.30 22.53
C LEU A 121 -2.41 -5.28 23.96
#